data_AF-A0A2V9VA18-F1
#
_entry.id   AF-A0A2V9VA18-F1
#
_cell.length_a   1.000
_cell.length_b   1.000
_cell.length_c   1.000
_cell.angle_alpha   90.00
_cell.angle_beta   90.00
_cell.angle_gamma   90.00
#
_symmetry.space_group_name_H-M   'P 1'
#
loop_
_entity.id
_entity.type
_entity.pdbx_description
1 polymer ?
#
loop_
_entity_poly.entity_id
_entity_poly.type
_entity_poly.pdbx_seq_one_letter_code
_entity_poly.pdbx_strand_id
1 'polypeptide(L)' 'ATVQATEEAVVNAMVAAETMTGINDRTVVALPHDKLHEVLKKYNRLAK' A
#
# COMPACT_ATOMS: atom_id res chain seq x y z
N ALA A 1 -13.60 -15.22 7.63
CA ALA A 1 -12.35 -15.80 7.11
C ALA A 1 -12.09 -15.35 5.68
N THR A 2 -13.00 -15.62 4.74
CA THR A 2 -12.80 -15.28 3.31
C THR A 2 -12.71 -13.78 3.03
N VAL A 3 -13.56 -12.96 3.67
CA VAL A 3 -13.52 -11.50 3.53
C VAL A 3 -12.20 -10.93 4.03
N GLN A 4 -11.79 -11.26 5.26
CA GLN A 4 -10.55 -10.75 5.86
C GLN A 4 -9.32 -11.16 5.06
N ALA A 5 -9.23 -12.43 4.65
CA ALA A 5 -8.11 -12.92 3.85
C ALA A 5 -8.02 -12.20 2.49
N THR A 6 -9.17 -11.85 1.90
CA THR A 6 -9.21 -11.11 0.63
C THR A 6 -8.79 -9.66 0.82
N GLU A 7 -9.27 -9.02 1.88
CA GLU A 7 -8.87 -7.66 2.26
C GLU A 7 -7.35 -7.58 2.50
N GLU A 8 -6.80 -8.47 3.32
CA GLU A 8 -5.36 -8.53 3.61
C GLU A 8 -4.54 -8.81 2.35
N ALA A 9 -4.99 -9.71 1.46
CA ALA A 9 -4.27 -10.01 0.23
C ALA A 9 -4.14 -8.77 -0.68
N VAL A 10 -5.20 -7.98 -0.81
CA VAL A 10 -5.18 -6.74 -1.61
C VAL A 10 -4.26 -5.70 -0.96
N VAL A 11 -4.34 -5.51 0.36
CA VAL A 11 -3.47 -4.57 1.08
C VAL A 11 -2.00 -4.99 0.97
N ASN A 12 -1.70 -6.27 1.15
CA ASN A 12 -0.34 -6.80 1.04
C ASN A 12 0.23 -6.64 -0.37
N ALA A 13 -0.58 -6.82 -1.41
CA ALA A 13 -0.14 -6.59 -2.78
C ALA A 13 0.27 -5.12 -3.02
N MET A 14 -0.46 -4.17 -2.45
CA MET A 14 -0.12 -2.74 -2.57
C MET A 14 1.13 -2.36 -1.76
N VAL A 15 1.29 -2.95 -0.57
CA VAL A 15 2.44 -2.68 0.31
C VAL A 15 3.72 -3.30 -0.26
N ALA A 16 3.64 -4.48 -0.87
CA ALA A 16 4.79 -5.18 -1.44
C ALA A 16 5.19 -4.68 -2.84
N ALA A 17 4.33 -3.93 -3.52
CA ALA A 17 4.63 -3.42 -4.86
C ALA A 17 5.79 -2.42 -4.84
N GLU A 18 6.63 -2.48 -5.88
CA GLU A 18 7.74 -1.56 -6.10
C GLU A 18 7.42 -0.55 -7.23
N THR A 19 8.00 0.65 -7.15
CA THR A 19 7.87 1.64 -8.22
C THR A 19 8.50 1.07 -9.48
N MET A 20 7.75 1.06 -10.58
CA MET A 20 8.24 0.52 -11.85
C MET A 20 7.96 1.46 -13.01
N THR A 21 8.84 1.42 -14.01
CA THR A 21 8.59 2.03 -15.32
C THR A 21 8.30 0.92 -16.32
N GLY A 22 7.14 0.99 -16.97
CA GLY A 22 6.68 0.00 -17.94
C GLY A 22 6.76 0.52 -19.38
N ILE A 23 5.94 -0.08 -20.25
CA ILE A 23 5.85 0.30 -21.66
C ILE A 23 5.50 1.80 -21.82
N ASN A 24 6.04 2.41 -22.87
CA ASN A 24 5.85 3.84 -23.20
C ASN A 24 6.30 4.78 -22.07
N ASP A 25 7.40 4.45 -21.38
CA ASP A 25 7.96 5.21 -20.25
C ASP A 25 6.95 5.50 -19.13
N ARG A 26 5.91 4.67 -19.03
CA ARG A 26 4.87 4.85 -18.02
C ARG A 26 5.39 4.41 -16.66
N THR A 27 5.63 5.39 -15.80
CA THR A 27 6.01 5.15 -14.40
C THR A 27 4.76 4.99 -13.53
N VAL A 28 4.72 3.93 -12.73
CA VAL A 28 3.73 3.72 -11.67
C VAL A 28 4.48 3.68 -10.34
N VAL A 29 4.11 4.59 -9.44
CA VAL A 29 4.75 4.72 -8.12
C VAL A 29 4.11 3.73 -7.16
N ALA A 30 4.96 3.02 -6.42
CA ALA A 30 4.52 2.19 -5.29
C ALA A 30 3.81 3.02 -4.22
N LEU A 31 3.06 2.34 -3.35
CA LEU A 31 2.46 2.99 -2.19
C LEU A 31 3.56 3.61 -1.31
N PRO A 32 3.58 4.94 -1.09
CA PRO A 32 4.64 5.54 -0.29
C PRO A 32 4.43 5.21 1.20
N HIS A 33 5.24 4.31 1.75
CA HIS A 33 5.06 3.78 3.11
C HIS A 33 5.13 4.87 4.20
N ASP A 34 6.02 5.84 4.06
CA ASP A 34 6.13 6.94 5.04
C ASP A 34 4.85 7.78 5.10
N LYS A 35 4.29 8.15 3.93
CA LYS A 35 3.02 8.90 3.86
C LYS A 35 1.84 8.08 4.35
N LEU A 36 1.84 6.77 4.09
CA LEU A 36 0.83 5.87 4.65
C LEU A 36 0.88 5.90 6.18
N HIS A 37 2.07 5.80 6.79
CA HIS A 37 2.22 5.90 8.24
C HIS A 37 1.78 7.25 8.79
N GLU A 38 2.08 8.36 8.12
CA GLU A 38 1.61 9.70 8.50
C GLU A 38 0.07 9.77 8.54
N VAL A 39 -0.60 9.23 7.51
CA VAL A 39 -2.06 9.20 7.43
C VAL A 39 -2.65 8.32 8.53
N LEU A 40 -2.11 7.11 8.73
CA LEU A 40 -2.59 6.21 9.79
C LEU A 40 -2.42 6.84 11.19
N LYS A 41 -1.31 7.54 11.45
CA LYS A 41 -1.11 8.32 12.69
C LYS A 41 -2.14 9.42 12.83
N LYS A 42 -2.38 10.21 11.76
CA LYS A 42 -3.35 11.32 11.75
C LYS A 42 -4.76 10.87 12.15
N TYR A 43 -5.17 9.66 11.76
CA TYR A 43 -6.47 9.10 12.08
C TYR A 43 -6.48 8.16 13.31
N ASN A 44 -5.40 8.12 14.09
CA ASN A 44 -5.25 7.24 15.26
C ASN A 44 -5.50 5.75 14.92
N ARG A 45 -5.02 5.32 13.75
CA ARG A 45 -5.12 3.94 13.24
C ARG A 45 -3.78 3.20 13.21
N LEU A 46 -2.68 3.85 13.60
CA LEU A 46 -1.40 3.19 13.78
C LEU A 46 -1.28 2.67 15.22
N ALA A 47 -1.29 1.34 15.39
CA ALA A 47 -1.01 0.71 16.68
C ALA A 47 0.48 0.78 17.02
N LYS A 48 0.80 0.83 18.32
CA LYS A 48 2.17 0.83 18.84
C LYS A 48 2.80 -0.56 18.81
#